data_AF-A0A1J1E4M4-F1
#
_entry.id   AF-A0A1J1E4M4-F1
#
_cell.length_a   1.000
_cell.length_b   1.000
_cell.length_c   1.000
_cell.angle_alpha   90.00
_cell.angle_beta   90.00
_cell.angle_gamma   90.00
#
_symmetry.space_group_name_H-M   'P 1'
#
loop_
_entity.id
_entity.type
_entity.pdbx_description
1 polymer ?
#
loop_
_entity_poly.entity_id
_entity_poly.type
_entity_poly.pdbx_seq_one_letter_code
_entity_poly.pdbx_strand_id
1 'polypeptide(L)'
;MITKTFYFSHVKSVFYFVFLSVFILSCIKSDKVKNNDSRECSISSFILEKSKNEGKIFANRNGVIDEKVTPPTITLHLSESATLSGLKPTIVHSGVSFSPNEKKGITFSANSATEYTVIAKNGQKKVYKVIIIKDLKSSKLISFKFKAEGDNLNTGKIVKELGGVISTTDSDNHTITINVPHNAVLTNLTPHIELHKGASVSPQATIAQDFSSQKTYTVTAQDGTIVTYNVTVTQNAVPQIQSFTFTNTDKNLGNNIVVEVNHSEGEIIVKVAHNAILEGLTPTVVADNNNLDGTEIYSGDIGTTEANTSSADFSNSHTNPVKYSAVGPAWGGGGGGEKCIT
;
A
#
# COMPACT_ATOMS: atom_id res chain seq x y z
N MET A 1 23.11 43.98 -57.70
CA MET A 1 24.53 43.59 -57.53
C MET A 1 24.61 42.07 -57.46
N ILE A 2 25.10 41.45 -58.55
CA ILE A 2 25.99 40.27 -58.63
C ILE A 2 25.61 39.09 -57.70
N THR A 3 24.81 38.09 -58.12
CA THR A 3 25.10 36.93 -59.02
C THR A 3 26.25 36.01 -58.57
N LYS A 4 25.95 34.74 -58.23
CA LYS A 4 26.49 33.55 -58.94
C LYS A 4 25.99 32.23 -58.37
N THR A 5 25.13 31.58 -59.16
CA THR A 5 24.95 30.13 -59.24
C THR A 5 26.10 29.55 -60.08
N PHE A 6 26.62 28.37 -59.73
CA PHE A 6 27.32 27.52 -60.71
C PHE A 6 26.89 26.06 -60.58
N TYR A 7 26.42 25.56 -61.71
CA TYR A 7 26.17 24.18 -62.07
C TYR A 7 27.25 23.83 -63.10
N PHE A 8 27.89 22.65 -63.02
CA PHE A 8 28.51 21.95 -64.16
C PHE A 8 28.74 20.49 -63.68
N SER A 9 28.11 19.44 -64.23
CA SER A 9 28.09 18.92 -65.61
C SER A 9 29.41 18.24 -66.04
N HIS A 10 29.44 16.92 -65.84
CA HIS A 10 29.59 15.89 -66.89
C HIS A 10 31.00 15.39 -67.35
N VAL A 11 30.99 14.07 -67.56
CA VAL A 11 31.74 13.21 -68.51
C VAL A 11 33.10 12.58 -68.14
N LYS A 12 33.09 11.26 -68.35
CA LYS A 12 34.14 10.23 -68.33
C LYS A 12 35.37 10.57 -69.19
N SER A 13 36.54 10.07 -68.78
CA SER A 13 37.51 9.54 -69.75
C SER A 13 38.40 8.47 -69.12
N VAL A 14 38.34 7.28 -69.70
CA VAL A 14 39.23 6.14 -69.47
C VAL A 14 40.56 6.44 -70.16
N PHE A 15 41.69 6.27 -69.49
CA PHE A 15 42.98 6.08 -70.16
C PHE A 15 43.74 4.95 -69.51
N TYR A 16 44.03 3.96 -70.36
CA TYR A 16 44.73 2.72 -70.10
C TYR A 16 46.23 3.02 -70.22
N PHE A 17 47.00 2.84 -69.15
CA PHE A 17 48.46 2.78 -69.23
C PHE A 17 48.94 1.46 -68.63
N VAL A 18 49.29 0.55 -69.54
CA VAL A 18 50.04 -0.66 -69.26
C VAL A 18 51.47 -0.23 -68.95
N PHE A 19 51.89 -0.36 -67.70
CA PHE A 19 53.30 -0.46 -67.36
C PHE A 19 53.56 -1.87 -66.82
N LEU A 20 54.09 -2.70 -67.72
CA LEU A 20 54.77 -3.94 -67.45
C LEU A 20 56.05 -3.61 -66.67
N SER A 21 56.05 -3.82 -65.35
CA SER A 21 57.29 -3.92 -64.57
C SER A 21 57.31 -5.27 -63.86
N VAL A 22 58.04 -6.20 -64.46
CA VAL A 22 58.46 -7.44 -63.82
C VAL A 22 59.52 -7.07 -62.79
N PHE A 23 59.14 -7.02 -61.52
CA PHE A 23 60.07 -7.16 -60.41
C PHE A 23 59.85 -8.51 -59.75
N ILE A 24 60.83 -9.38 -59.97
CA ILE A 24 61.01 -10.65 -59.31
C ILE A 24 61.59 -10.34 -57.94
N LEU A 25 60.88 -10.61 -56.83
CA LEU A 25 61.49 -11.11 -55.60
C LEU A 25 60.45 -11.54 -54.56
N SER A 26 60.55 -12.82 -54.21
CA SER A 26 60.20 -13.41 -52.92
C SER A 26 58.72 -13.42 -52.48
N CYS A 27 58.10 -14.59 -52.61
CA CYS A 27 57.01 -15.00 -51.73
C CYS A 27 57.52 -15.01 -50.28
N ILE A 28 57.25 -13.95 -49.52
CA ILE A 28 56.97 -14.12 -48.10
C ILE A 28 55.46 -14.13 -47.98
N LYS A 29 54.93 -15.35 -47.88
CA LYS A 29 53.65 -15.59 -47.24
C LYS A 29 53.79 -15.06 -45.82
N SER A 30 53.51 -13.77 -45.61
CA SER A 30 53.27 -13.26 -44.28
C SER A 30 51.93 -13.84 -43.91
N ASP A 31 51.98 -15.06 -43.37
CA ASP A 31 50.99 -15.50 -42.40
C ASP A 31 51.04 -14.44 -41.29
N LYS A 32 50.26 -13.37 -41.46
CA LYS A 32 49.77 -12.62 -40.32
C LYS A 32 48.95 -13.64 -39.54
N VAL A 33 49.64 -14.35 -38.65
CA VAL A 33 49.04 -14.86 -37.44
C VAL A 33 48.32 -13.64 -36.87
N LYS A 34 47.00 -13.58 -37.05
CA LYS A 34 46.17 -12.75 -36.20
C LYS A 34 46.41 -13.33 -34.82
N ASN A 35 47.42 -12.83 -34.11
CA ASN A 35 47.60 -13.10 -32.71
C ASN A 35 46.32 -12.54 -32.09
N ASN A 36 45.37 -13.44 -31.87
CA ASN A 36 44.08 -13.12 -31.30
C ASN A 36 44.33 -13.00 -29.78
N ASP A 37 45.14 -12.01 -29.43
CA ASP A 37 45.69 -11.72 -28.10
C ASP A 37 44.75 -10.75 -27.36
N SER A 38 43.43 -11.00 -27.47
CA SER A 38 42.44 -10.15 -26.81
C SER A 38 42.69 -10.15 -25.30
N ARG A 39 42.83 -8.94 -24.75
CA ARG A 39 43.04 -8.67 -23.32
C ARG A 39 41.73 -8.44 -22.56
N GLU A 40 40.61 -8.54 -23.25
CA GLU A 40 39.30 -8.28 -22.65
C GLU A 40 38.98 -9.34 -21.59
N CYS A 41 38.75 -8.89 -20.35
CA CYS A 41 38.44 -9.75 -19.21
C CYS A 41 37.50 -9.03 -18.22
N SER A 42 36.54 -8.27 -18.72
CA SER A 42 35.61 -7.52 -17.87
C SER A 42 34.26 -8.25 -17.71
N ILE A 43 33.59 -8.03 -16.58
CA ILE A 43 32.18 -8.39 -16.36
C ILE A 43 31.34 -7.15 -16.70
N SER A 44 30.37 -7.30 -17.60
CA SER A 44 29.43 -6.23 -17.97
C SER A 44 28.06 -6.38 -17.31
N SER A 45 27.73 -7.59 -16.85
CA SER A 45 26.49 -7.87 -16.14
C SER A 45 26.64 -9.04 -15.19
N PHE A 46 26.05 -8.92 -14.01
CA PHE A 46 25.94 -9.97 -13.02
C PHE A 46 24.54 -9.93 -12.43
N ILE A 47 23.70 -10.92 -12.72
CA ILE A 47 22.29 -10.92 -12.34
C ILE A 47 21.96 -12.22 -11.61
N LEU A 48 21.27 -12.11 -10.47
CA LEU A 48 20.55 -13.22 -9.86
C LEU A 48 19.10 -13.18 -10.34
N GLU A 49 18.76 -14.00 -11.34
CA GLU A 49 17.39 -14.13 -11.84
C GLU A 49 16.55 -14.95 -10.86
N LYS A 50 15.35 -14.48 -10.52
CA LYS A 50 14.41 -15.18 -9.63
C LYS A 50 14.08 -16.58 -10.16
N SER A 51 13.85 -16.70 -11.46
CA SER A 51 13.52 -17.97 -12.14
C SER A 51 14.62 -19.04 -12.04
N LYS A 52 15.89 -18.63 -11.87
CA LYS A 52 17.02 -19.57 -11.66
C LYS A 52 17.30 -19.85 -10.20
N ASN A 53 16.64 -19.13 -9.29
CA ASN A 53 16.92 -19.08 -7.85
C ASN A 53 15.60 -19.14 -7.05
N GLU A 54 14.63 -19.92 -7.53
CA GLU A 54 13.31 -20.07 -6.91
C GLU A 54 13.43 -20.53 -5.45
N GLY A 55 12.59 -19.97 -4.58
CA GLY A 55 12.62 -20.20 -3.14
C GLY A 55 13.84 -19.59 -2.40
N LYS A 56 14.81 -19.02 -3.12
CA LYS A 56 16.02 -18.43 -2.52
C LYS A 56 16.01 -16.91 -2.52
N ILE A 57 15.45 -16.31 -3.57
CA ILE A 57 15.29 -14.86 -3.74
C ILE A 57 13.89 -14.54 -4.24
N PHE A 58 13.40 -13.33 -3.99
CA PHE A 58 11.99 -12.97 -4.25
C PHE A 58 11.79 -12.08 -5.48
N ALA A 59 12.87 -11.56 -6.05
CA ALA A 59 12.90 -10.78 -7.30
C ALA A 59 14.27 -10.88 -7.97
N ASN A 60 14.34 -10.51 -9.25
CA ASN A 60 15.62 -10.37 -9.97
C ASN A 60 16.50 -9.34 -9.27
N ARG A 61 17.79 -9.65 -9.10
CA ARG A 61 18.78 -8.71 -8.57
C ARG A 61 19.89 -8.45 -9.56
N ASN A 62 20.02 -7.19 -9.93
CA ASN A 62 21.10 -6.73 -10.77
C ASN A 62 22.24 -6.28 -9.86
N GLY A 63 23.44 -6.81 -10.10
CA GLY A 63 24.64 -6.39 -9.41
C GLY A 63 25.10 -5.01 -9.89
N VAL A 64 25.40 -4.14 -8.93
CA VAL A 64 26.02 -2.84 -9.20
C VAL A 64 27.53 -3.05 -9.29
N ILE A 65 28.08 -2.82 -10.49
CA ILE A 65 29.50 -2.98 -10.77
C ILE A 65 30.22 -1.65 -10.55
N ASP A 66 31.19 -1.62 -9.65
CA ASP A 66 32.09 -0.47 -9.47
C ASP A 66 33.50 -0.82 -9.98
N GLU A 67 33.83 -0.28 -11.14
CA GLU A 67 35.13 -0.45 -11.81
C GLU A 67 36.20 0.52 -11.29
N LYS A 68 35.85 1.46 -10.39
CA LYS A 68 36.79 2.47 -9.89
C LYS A 68 37.60 1.98 -8.69
N VAL A 69 37.10 0.98 -7.98
CA VAL A 69 37.79 0.36 -6.85
C VAL A 69 38.69 -0.77 -7.33
N THR A 70 39.78 -1.06 -6.60
CA THR A 70 40.75 -2.11 -6.98
C THR A 70 40.90 -3.12 -5.84
N PRO A 71 40.50 -4.40 -6.03
CA PRO A 71 39.81 -4.94 -7.22
C PRO A 71 38.38 -4.41 -7.36
N PRO A 72 37.82 -4.37 -8.59
CA PRO A 72 36.44 -3.97 -8.84
C PRO A 72 35.43 -4.77 -8.01
N THR A 73 34.33 -4.14 -7.62
CA THR A 73 33.29 -4.79 -6.80
C THR A 73 32.00 -4.96 -7.58
N ILE A 74 31.23 -5.99 -7.20
CA ILE A 74 29.87 -6.21 -7.67
C ILE A 74 28.98 -6.37 -6.45
N THR A 75 28.10 -5.40 -6.20
CA THR A 75 27.24 -5.41 -5.00
C THR A 75 25.83 -5.82 -5.37
N LEU A 76 25.28 -6.84 -4.71
CA LEU A 76 23.87 -7.22 -4.82
C LEU A 76 23.16 -7.05 -3.47
N HIS A 77 22.01 -6.40 -3.51
CA HIS A 77 21.10 -6.28 -2.38
C HIS A 77 20.06 -7.39 -2.43
N LEU A 78 19.88 -8.11 -1.34
CA LEU A 78 18.95 -9.23 -1.20
C LEU A 78 18.06 -9.07 0.02
N SER A 79 17.00 -9.87 0.05
CA SER A 79 16.12 -9.95 1.21
C SER A 79 16.87 -10.45 2.44
N GLU A 80 16.49 -9.98 3.61
CA GLU A 80 17.01 -10.48 4.89
C GLU A 80 16.78 -11.98 5.05
N SER A 81 15.70 -12.52 4.47
CA SER A 81 15.37 -13.94 4.47
C SER A 81 15.94 -14.72 3.27
N ALA A 82 16.70 -14.08 2.37
CA ALA A 82 17.22 -14.76 1.18
C ALA A 82 18.14 -15.95 1.54
N THR A 83 18.05 -17.03 0.79
CA THR A 83 18.96 -18.18 0.93
C THR A 83 20.21 -17.96 0.06
N LEU A 84 21.40 -17.96 0.67
CA LEU A 84 22.65 -17.63 -0.01
C LEU A 84 23.41 -18.83 -0.58
N SER A 85 22.89 -20.05 -0.40
CA SER A 85 23.51 -21.28 -0.87
C SER A 85 22.95 -21.76 -2.22
N GLY A 86 23.85 -22.25 -3.07
CA GLY A 86 23.50 -22.76 -4.40
C GLY A 86 22.81 -21.73 -5.31
N LEU A 87 23.15 -20.45 -5.17
CA LEU A 87 22.69 -19.38 -6.05
C LEU A 87 23.33 -19.52 -7.44
N LYS A 88 22.59 -19.20 -8.50
CA LYS A 88 23.01 -19.33 -9.89
C LYS A 88 23.00 -17.95 -10.56
N PRO A 89 24.14 -17.25 -10.62
CA PRO A 89 24.23 -15.97 -11.31
C PRO A 89 24.29 -16.16 -12.83
N THR A 90 23.61 -15.28 -13.55
CA THR A 90 23.82 -15.05 -14.97
C THR A 90 24.87 -13.96 -15.13
N ILE A 91 26.01 -14.29 -15.74
CA ILE A 91 27.15 -13.38 -15.88
C ILE A 91 27.41 -13.15 -17.37
N VAL A 92 27.50 -11.89 -17.78
CA VAL A 92 27.97 -11.49 -19.10
C VAL A 92 29.38 -10.92 -18.96
N HIS A 93 30.34 -11.49 -19.70
CA HIS A 93 31.74 -11.11 -19.64
C HIS A 93 32.40 -11.12 -21.02
N SER A 94 33.53 -10.42 -21.15
CA SER A 94 34.30 -10.35 -22.40
C SER A 94 35.49 -11.31 -22.48
N GLY A 95 35.86 -11.96 -21.37
CA GLY A 95 36.89 -13.00 -21.34
C GLY A 95 36.47 -14.32 -21.99
N VAL A 96 37.42 -15.26 -22.13
CA VAL A 96 37.14 -16.61 -22.67
C VAL A 96 36.57 -17.56 -21.63
N SER A 97 36.79 -17.26 -20.34
CA SER A 97 36.22 -18.01 -19.22
C SER A 97 36.19 -17.15 -17.96
N PHE A 98 35.49 -17.64 -16.94
CA PHE A 98 35.49 -17.08 -15.60
C PHE A 98 35.48 -18.20 -14.56
N SER A 99 35.89 -17.90 -13.34
CA SER A 99 35.85 -18.79 -12.19
C SER A 99 35.40 -18.01 -10.96
N PRO A 100 34.54 -18.56 -10.09
CA PRO A 100 33.91 -19.88 -10.19
C PRO A 100 32.86 -19.95 -11.31
N ASN A 101 32.83 -21.07 -12.04
CA ASN A 101 31.80 -21.39 -13.05
C ASN A 101 30.98 -22.60 -12.58
N GLU A 102 30.30 -22.41 -11.44
CA GLU A 102 29.57 -23.49 -10.75
C GLU A 102 28.17 -23.65 -11.33
N LYS A 103 28.03 -24.55 -12.32
CA LYS A 103 26.72 -24.90 -12.91
C LYS A 103 25.71 -25.42 -11.87
N LYS A 104 26.19 -26.00 -10.76
CA LYS A 104 25.36 -26.50 -9.65
C LYS A 104 24.92 -25.39 -8.68
N GLY A 105 25.48 -24.19 -8.80
CA GLY A 105 25.23 -23.05 -7.93
C GLY A 105 26.36 -22.81 -6.94
N ILE A 106 26.46 -21.57 -6.47
CA ILE A 106 27.50 -21.08 -5.56
C ILE A 106 26.89 -20.67 -4.21
N THR A 107 27.66 -20.82 -3.14
CA THR A 107 27.30 -20.30 -1.82
C THR A 107 28.03 -19.00 -1.55
N PHE A 108 27.29 -17.95 -1.22
CA PHE A 108 27.83 -16.67 -0.80
C PHE A 108 27.77 -16.51 0.72
N SER A 109 28.68 -15.74 1.27
CA SER A 109 28.64 -15.26 2.65
C SER A 109 28.22 -13.79 2.64
N ALA A 110 27.18 -13.45 3.42
CA ALA A 110 26.70 -12.06 3.51
C ALA A 110 27.82 -11.13 3.99
N ASN A 111 27.90 -9.94 3.39
CA ASN A 111 28.88 -8.89 3.68
C ASN A 111 30.35 -9.34 3.53
N SER A 112 30.59 -10.46 2.84
CA SER A 112 31.92 -10.97 2.56
C SER A 112 32.13 -11.06 1.06
N ALA A 113 33.36 -10.79 0.62
CA ALA A 113 33.72 -10.81 -0.78
C ALA A 113 33.90 -12.26 -1.26
N THR A 114 33.14 -12.62 -2.30
CA THR A 114 33.40 -13.83 -3.10
C THR A 114 34.12 -13.42 -4.37
N GLU A 115 35.29 -13.98 -4.63
CA GLU A 115 36.11 -13.58 -5.77
C GLU A 115 35.66 -14.29 -7.05
N TYR A 116 35.41 -13.50 -8.10
CA TYR A 116 35.20 -13.96 -9.46
C TYR A 116 36.36 -13.49 -10.33
N THR A 117 37.06 -14.42 -10.97
CA THR A 117 38.16 -14.14 -11.88
C THR A 117 37.72 -14.37 -13.32
N VAL A 118 37.77 -13.34 -14.16
CA VAL A 118 37.62 -13.47 -15.61
C VAL A 118 39.00 -13.63 -16.24
N ILE A 119 39.12 -14.56 -17.18
CA ILE A 119 40.38 -14.88 -17.87
C ILE A 119 40.23 -14.47 -19.34
N ALA A 120 41.10 -13.57 -19.79
CA ALA A 120 41.23 -13.15 -21.18
C ALA A 120 41.90 -14.23 -22.04
N LYS A 121 41.80 -14.11 -23.36
CA LYS A 121 42.38 -15.07 -24.30
C LYS A 121 43.90 -15.17 -24.20
N ASN A 122 44.56 -14.07 -23.84
CA ASN A 122 45.99 -14.00 -23.59
C ASN A 122 46.43 -14.52 -22.20
N GLY A 123 45.49 -15.00 -21.38
CA GLY A 123 45.76 -15.48 -20.02
C GLY A 123 45.74 -14.38 -18.94
N GLN A 124 45.55 -13.10 -19.30
CA GLN A 124 45.37 -12.02 -18.32
C GLN A 124 44.13 -12.27 -17.47
N LYS A 125 44.23 -11.97 -16.18
CA LYS A 125 43.17 -12.19 -15.20
C LYS A 125 42.68 -10.87 -14.63
N LYS A 126 41.37 -10.74 -14.45
CA LYS A 126 40.76 -9.65 -13.71
C LYS A 126 39.85 -10.22 -12.62
N VAL A 127 40.12 -9.84 -11.38
CA VAL A 127 39.37 -10.31 -10.19
C VAL A 127 38.31 -9.27 -9.85
N TYR A 128 37.09 -9.74 -9.62
CA TYR A 128 35.95 -9.00 -9.12
C TYR A 128 35.58 -9.53 -7.73
N LYS A 129 35.31 -8.63 -6.78
CA LYS A 129 34.77 -8.97 -5.47
C LYS A 129 33.26 -8.84 -5.47
N VAL A 130 32.55 -9.96 -5.48
CA VAL A 130 31.09 -10.00 -5.38
C VAL A 130 30.69 -9.95 -3.92
N ILE A 131 29.87 -8.96 -3.55
CA ILE A 131 29.41 -8.72 -2.18
C ILE A 131 27.89 -8.81 -2.17
N ILE A 132 27.37 -9.62 -1.25
CA ILE A 132 25.93 -9.75 -1.01
C ILE A 132 25.56 -8.99 0.27
N ILE A 133 24.65 -8.03 0.15
CA ILE A 133 24.08 -7.29 1.28
C ILE A 133 22.65 -7.77 1.51
N LYS A 134 22.30 -8.08 2.76
CA LYS A 134 20.96 -8.47 3.18
C LYS A 134 20.28 -7.31 3.89
N ASP A 135 19.59 -6.47 3.14
CA ASP A 135 18.99 -5.23 3.65
C ASP A 135 17.59 -4.95 3.10
N LEU A 136 17.10 -5.77 2.17
CA LEU A 136 15.77 -5.58 1.60
C LEU A 136 14.70 -6.19 2.50
N LYS A 137 13.74 -5.38 2.91
CA LYS A 137 12.66 -5.80 3.81
C LYS A 137 11.53 -6.50 3.05
N SER A 138 10.94 -7.52 3.69
CA SER A 138 9.72 -8.20 3.24
C SER A 138 8.44 -7.59 3.82
N SER A 139 8.56 -6.61 4.73
CA SER A 139 7.44 -5.90 5.35
C SER A 139 6.71 -5.00 4.35
N LYS A 140 5.38 -4.95 4.46
CA LYS A 140 4.49 -4.50 3.38
C LYS A 140 3.64 -3.29 3.80
N LEU A 141 2.45 -3.56 4.33
CA LEU A 141 1.45 -2.60 4.77
C LEU A 141 1.54 -2.37 6.29
N ILE A 142 1.57 -1.10 6.71
CA ILE A 142 1.62 -0.69 8.12
C ILE A 142 0.19 -0.44 8.62
N SER A 143 -0.57 0.37 7.89
CA SER A 143 -1.94 0.70 8.27
C SER A 143 -2.81 0.98 7.05
N PHE A 144 -4.12 0.77 7.22
CA PHE A 144 -5.15 1.19 6.29
C PHE A 144 -6.18 1.98 7.07
N LYS A 145 -6.47 3.21 6.65
CA LYS A 145 -7.39 4.11 7.34
C LYS A 145 -8.32 4.83 6.36
N PHE A 146 -9.46 5.28 6.87
CA PHE A 146 -10.18 6.43 6.29
C PHE A 146 -10.02 7.60 7.23
N LYS A 147 -9.48 8.71 6.71
CA LYS A 147 -9.31 9.93 7.47
C LYS A 147 -10.55 10.81 7.38
N ALA A 148 -10.79 11.60 8.42
CA ALA A 148 -11.84 12.62 8.47
C ALA A 148 -11.39 13.93 7.79
N GLU A 149 -10.95 13.84 6.53
CA GLU A 149 -10.47 14.98 5.75
C GLU A 149 -10.81 14.82 4.27
N GLY A 150 -10.77 15.92 3.52
CA GLY A 150 -10.98 15.93 2.07
C GLY A 150 -12.32 15.32 1.66
N ASP A 151 -12.29 14.46 0.63
CA ASP A 151 -13.50 13.87 0.04
C ASP A 151 -14.29 12.98 1.01
N ASN A 152 -13.63 12.41 2.03
CA ASN A 152 -14.27 11.55 3.02
C ASN A 152 -15.19 12.31 4.00
N LEU A 153 -15.04 13.63 4.13
CA LEU A 153 -15.97 14.47 4.90
C LEU A 153 -17.32 14.60 4.17
N ASN A 154 -17.29 14.64 2.84
CA ASN A 154 -18.46 14.95 2.00
C ASN A 154 -19.34 13.71 1.73
N THR A 155 -18.79 12.50 1.83
CA THR A 155 -19.45 11.24 1.44
C THR A 155 -20.29 10.62 2.55
N GLY A 156 -21.00 11.43 3.35
CA GLY A 156 -21.79 10.91 4.48
C GLY A 156 -21.04 10.92 5.81
N LYS A 157 -20.09 11.86 5.95
CA LYS A 157 -19.44 12.29 7.19
C LYS A 157 -18.65 11.21 7.94
N ILE A 158 -17.50 10.80 7.39
CA ILE A 158 -16.44 10.26 8.25
C ILE A 158 -15.87 11.43 9.06
N VAL A 159 -16.39 11.65 10.27
CA VAL A 159 -16.01 12.78 11.15
C VAL A 159 -14.85 12.45 12.10
N LYS A 160 -14.46 11.19 12.15
CA LYS A 160 -13.35 10.68 12.96
C LYS A 160 -12.52 9.72 12.12
N GLU A 161 -11.21 9.66 12.37
CA GLU A 161 -10.36 8.69 11.71
C GLU A 161 -10.78 7.25 12.06
N LEU A 162 -10.90 6.41 11.03
CA LEU A 162 -11.28 5.01 11.13
C LEU A 162 -10.13 4.13 10.68
N GLY A 163 -9.61 3.29 11.57
CA GLY A 163 -8.56 2.33 11.28
C GLY A 163 -9.12 0.96 10.93
N GLY A 164 -8.54 0.31 9.92
CA GLY A 164 -8.85 -1.07 9.59
C GLY A 164 -8.13 -2.06 10.48
N VAL A 165 -8.84 -3.14 10.81
CA VAL A 165 -8.26 -4.30 11.48
C VAL A 165 -7.62 -5.18 10.42
N ILE A 166 -6.31 -5.36 10.50
CA ILE A 166 -5.54 -6.18 9.56
C ILE A 166 -5.41 -7.60 10.15
N SER A 167 -5.87 -8.59 9.39
CA SER A 167 -5.70 -10.00 9.72
C SER A 167 -4.78 -10.68 8.71
N THR A 168 -3.77 -11.38 9.23
CA THR A 168 -2.68 -12.01 8.45
C THR A 168 -2.65 -13.53 8.58
N THR A 169 -3.79 -14.14 8.94
CA THR A 169 -3.89 -15.59 9.22
C THR A 169 -3.59 -16.47 8.01
N ASP A 170 -3.94 -16.02 6.80
CA ASP A 170 -3.54 -16.64 5.53
C ASP A 170 -2.24 -15.97 5.05
N SER A 171 -1.22 -16.76 4.71
CA SER A 171 0.10 -16.25 4.29
C SER A 171 0.08 -15.44 3.00
N ASP A 172 -0.90 -15.70 2.13
CA ASP A 172 -0.98 -15.12 0.78
C ASP A 172 -2.17 -14.16 0.63
N ASN A 173 -3.27 -14.38 1.37
CA ASN A 173 -4.49 -13.55 1.31
C ASN A 173 -4.85 -12.93 2.65
N HIS A 174 -4.22 -11.80 2.97
CA HIS A 174 -4.56 -11.04 4.15
C HIS A 174 -5.92 -10.33 3.98
N THR A 175 -6.59 -10.03 5.08
CA THR A 175 -7.87 -9.32 5.09
C THR A 175 -7.77 -8.04 5.90
N ILE A 176 -8.54 -7.04 5.50
CA ILE A 176 -8.70 -5.78 6.22
C ILE A 176 -10.19 -5.52 6.38
N THR A 177 -10.65 -5.37 7.62
CA THR A 177 -12.06 -5.03 7.90
C THR A 177 -12.14 -3.66 8.53
N ILE A 178 -13.07 -2.84 8.05
CA ILE A 178 -13.32 -1.49 8.56
C ILE A 178 -14.81 -1.31 8.74
N ASN A 179 -15.18 -0.88 9.94
CA ASN A 179 -16.54 -0.46 10.22
C ASN A 179 -16.64 1.06 10.04
N VAL A 180 -17.61 1.48 9.23
CA VAL A 180 -17.94 2.88 9.00
C VAL A 180 -19.33 3.18 9.55
N PRO A 181 -19.70 4.45 9.69
CA PRO A 181 -21.07 4.80 10.05
C PRO A 181 -22.16 4.19 9.19
N HIS A 182 -23.35 4.00 9.78
CA HIS A 182 -24.51 3.38 9.14
C HIS A 182 -24.99 4.10 7.86
N ASN A 183 -24.74 5.41 7.74
CA ASN A 183 -25.12 6.27 6.62
C ASN A 183 -23.92 6.73 5.77
N ALA A 184 -22.72 6.19 6.00
CA ALA A 184 -21.55 6.52 5.19
C ALA A 184 -21.74 6.05 3.74
N VAL A 185 -21.43 6.90 2.76
CA VAL A 185 -21.51 6.57 1.34
C VAL A 185 -20.27 5.81 0.92
N LEU A 186 -20.43 4.51 0.64
CA LEU A 186 -19.31 3.62 0.32
C LEU A 186 -18.73 3.82 -1.08
N THR A 187 -19.47 4.47 -1.99
CA THR A 187 -19.12 4.53 -3.41
C THR A 187 -17.98 5.50 -3.76
N ASN A 188 -17.51 6.28 -2.79
CA ASN A 188 -16.53 7.35 -3.03
C ASN A 188 -15.59 7.58 -1.84
N LEU A 189 -15.05 6.50 -1.24
CA LEU A 189 -14.12 6.63 -0.12
C LEU A 189 -12.67 6.65 -0.62
N THR A 190 -11.85 7.55 -0.07
CA THR A 190 -10.42 7.64 -0.36
C THR A 190 -9.62 7.06 0.82
N PRO A 191 -8.98 5.91 0.67
CA PRO A 191 -8.19 5.31 1.74
C PRO A 191 -6.85 6.03 1.94
N HIS A 192 -6.34 5.96 3.17
CA HIS A 192 -4.97 6.33 3.50
C HIS A 192 -4.21 5.06 3.89
N ILE A 193 -3.28 4.65 3.03
CA ILE A 193 -2.47 3.45 3.24
C ILE A 193 -1.04 3.86 3.56
N GLU A 194 -0.56 3.42 4.72
CA GLU A 194 0.83 3.57 5.12
C GLU A 194 1.59 2.29 4.82
N LEU A 195 2.75 2.41 4.18
CA LEU A 195 3.59 1.29 3.76
C LEU A 195 4.98 1.39 4.38
N HIS A 196 5.66 0.25 4.53
CA HIS A 196 7.08 0.26 4.86
C HIS A 196 7.91 0.90 3.73
N LYS A 197 9.04 1.52 4.09
CA LYS A 197 9.94 2.18 3.14
C LYS A 197 10.33 1.23 2.00
N GLY A 198 10.14 1.68 0.76
CA GLY A 198 10.47 0.93 -0.44
C GLY A 198 9.41 -0.09 -0.88
N ALA A 199 8.31 -0.24 -0.14
CA ALA A 199 7.14 -0.97 -0.60
C ALA A 199 6.24 -0.09 -1.48
N SER A 200 5.43 -0.73 -2.31
CA SER A 200 4.44 -0.10 -3.18
C SER A 200 3.10 -0.83 -3.12
N VAL A 201 2.02 -0.15 -3.49
CA VAL A 201 0.66 -0.69 -3.47
C VAL A 201 -0.09 -0.37 -4.76
N SER A 202 -0.93 -1.30 -5.21
CA SER A 202 -1.88 -1.13 -6.31
C SER A 202 -3.25 -1.71 -5.93
N PRO A 203 -4.39 -1.03 -6.20
CA PRO A 203 -4.47 0.30 -6.79
C PRO A 203 -3.87 1.39 -5.88
N GLN A 204 -3.56 2.55 -6.45
CA GLN A 204 -3.04 3.67 -5.67
C GLN A 204 -4.13 4.18 -4.72
N ALA A 205 -3.80 4.28 -3.43
CA ALA A 205 -4.75 4.61 -2.38
C ALA A 205 -5.24 6.08 -2.40
N THR A 206 -4.62 6.96 -3.18
CA THR A 206 -4.91 8.40 -3.15
C THR A 206 -6.13 8.79 -4.01
N ILE A 207 -6.86 7.84 -4.56
CA ILE A 207 -8.01 8.06 -5.43
C ILE A 207 -9.25 7.47 -4.76
N ALA A 208 -10.36 8.19 -4.84
CA ALA A 208 -11.65 7.73 -4.33
C ALA A 208 -12.12 6.46 -5.05
N GLN A 209 -12.67 5.52 -4.29
CA GLN A 209 -13.05 4.20 -4.77
C GLN A 209 -14.39 3.77 -4.16
N ASP A 210 -15.05 2.85 -4.85
CA ASP A 210 -16.29 2.25 -4.40
C ASP A 210 -16.05 1.01 -3.54
N PHE A 211 -16.31 1.10 -2.23
CA PHE A 211 -16.19 0.00 -1.27
C PHE A 211 -17.54 -0.67 -0.94
N SER A 212 -18.57 -0.51 -1.78
CA SER A 212 -19.81 -1.30 -1.68
C SER A 212 -19.60 -2.80 -1.85
N SER A 213 -18.43 -3.19 -2.35
CA SER A 213 -17.96 -4.56 -2.50
C SER A 213 -16.49 -4.65 -2.08
N GLN A 214 -16.02 -5.87 -1.82
CA GLN A 214 -14.63 -6.12 -1.42
C GLN A 214 -13.64 -5.55 -2.45
N LYS A 215 -12.59 -4.89 -1.97
CA LYS A 215 -11.49 -4.37 -2.80
C LYS A 215 -10.18 -5.07 -2.51
N THR A 216 -9.51 -5.52 -3.56
CA THR A 216 -8.20 -6.17 -3.44
C THR A 216 -7.08 -5.16 -3.69
N TYR A 217 -6.13 -5.12 -2.77
CA TYR A 217 -4.89 -4.35 -2.87
C TYR A 217 -3.70 -5.30 -2.95
N THR A 218 -2.83 -5.12 -3.94
CA THR A 218 -1.58 -5.82 -4.08
C THR A 218 -0.44 -4.96 -3.54
N VAL A 219 0.22 -5.42 -2.49
CA VAL A 219 1.37 -4.73 -1.89
C VAL A 219 2.65 -5.48 -2.25
N THR A 220 3.60 -4.79 -2.86
CA THR A 220 4.92 -5.31 -3.22
C THR A 220 5.94 -4.73 -2.25
N ALA A 221 6.64 -5.59 -1.50
CA ALA A 221 7.71 -5.17 -0.59
C ALA A 221 8.96 -4.73 -1.35
N GLN A 222 9.92 -4.11 -0.66
CA GLN A 222 11.21 -3.73 -1.23
C GLN A 222 11.99 -4.95 -1.77
N ASP A 223 11.85 -6.09 -1.11
CA ASP A 223 12.44 -7.34 -1.59
C ASP A 223 11.68 -7.99 -2.76
N GLY A 224 10.56 -7.43 -3.20
CA GLY A 224 9.75 -7.94 -4.30
C GLY A 224 8.84 -9.10 -3.91
N THR A 225 8.74 -9.46 -2.63
CA THR A 225 7.63 -10.29 -2.15
C THR A 225 6.30 -9.55 -2.33
N ILE A 226 5.27 -10.28 -2.73
CA ILE A 226 3.94 -9.74 -3.03
C ILE A 226 2.95 -10.37 -2.07
N VAL A 227 2.02 -9.56 -1.56
CA VAL A 227 0.85 -10.03 -0.79
C VAL A 227 -0.38 -9.29 -1.24
N THR A 228 -1.51 -9.99 -1.22
CA THR A 228 -2.83 -9.43 -1.46
C THR A 228 -3.57 -9.17 -0.16
N TYR A 229 -4.18 -7.99 -0.06
CA TYR A 229 -5.06 -7.57 1.03
C TYR A 229 -6.48 -7.39 0.48
N ASN A 230 -7.42 -8.14 1.02
CA ASN A 230 -8.84 -8.03 0.71
C ASN A 230 -9.52 -7.13 1.74
N VAL A 231 -9.92 -5.93 1.29
CA VAL A 231 -10.53 -4.89 2.10
C VAL A 231 -12.04 -5.00 2.02
N THR A 232 -12.68 -5.16 3.18
CA THR A 232 -14.13 -5.16 3.34
C THR A 232 -14.54 -4.01 4.25
N VAL A 233 -15.45 -3.17 3.76
CA VAL A 233 -16.00 -2.04 4.51
C VAL A 233 -17.45 -2.33 4.83
N THR A 234 -17.80 -2.24 6.12
CA THR A 234 -19.14 -2.56 6.61
C THR A 234 -19.73 -1.34 7.30
N GLN A 235 -20.97 -1.00 6.95
CA GLN A 235 -21.74 0.02 7.67
C GLN A 235 -22.21 -0.56 9.01
N ASN A 236 -22.00 0.19 10.09
CA ASN A 236 -22.53 -0.16 11.40
C ASN A 236 -24.06 -0.19 11.40
N ALA A 237 -24.64 -0.84 12.40
CA ALA A 237 -26.06 -0.69 12.71
C ALA A 237 -26.40 0.77 13.05
N VAL A 238 -27.67 1.14 12.89
CA VAL A 238 -28.15 2.47 13.32
C VAL A 238 -28.13 2.52 14.85
N PRO A 239 -27.53 3.53 15.51
CA PRO A 239 -27.57 3.65 16.97
C PRO A 239 -29.01 3.82 17.47
N GLN A 240 -29.33 3.22 18.63
CA GLN A 240 -30.70 3.17 19.16
C GLN A 240 -30.74 3.37 20.68
N ILE A 241 -31.88 3.86 21.16
CA ILE A 241 -32.23 3.91 22.59
C ILE A 241 -32.92 2.59 22.95
N GLN A 242 -32.41 1.89 23.96
CA GLN A 242 -33.01 0.66 24.47
C GLN A 242 -34.20 0.94 25.38
N SER A 243 -34.06 1.90 26.29
CA SER A 243 -35.11 2.23 27.26
C SER A 243 -35.07 3.70 27.68
N PHE A 244 -36.22 4.18 28.10
CA PHE A 244 -36.43 5.53 28.61
C PHE A 244 -37.34 5.42 29.83
N THR A 245 -36.94 5.97 30.97
CA THR A 245 -37.65 5.80 32.24
C THR A 245 -37.56 7.04 33.11
N PHE A 246 -38.47 7.17 34.08
CA PHE A 246 -38.46 8.24 35.08
C PHE A 246 -38.59 7.68 36.48
N THR A 247 -37.96 8.35 37.44
CA THR A 247 -38.23 8.12 38.86
C THR A 247 -39.48 8.92 39.26
N ASN A 248 -40.48 8.25 39.85
CA ASN A 248 -41.70 8.91 40.32
C ASN A 248 -41.57 9.35 41.78
N THR A 249 -40.73 10.35 42.03
CA THR A 249 -40.56 10.96 43.36
C THR A 249 -41.16 12.36 43.34
N ASP A 250 -42.28 12.57 44.05
CA ASP A 250 -42.99 13.85 44.14
C ASP A 250 -43.49 14.44 42.80
N LYS A 251 -43.63 13.60 41.77
CA LYS A 251 -44.05 14.01 40.41
C LYS A 251 -45.42 13.49 40.00
N ASN A 252 -46.06 12.64 40.80
CA ASN A 252 -47.39 12.08 40.50
C ASN A 252 -47.48 11.43 39.11
N LEU A 253 -46.42 10.78 38.61
CA LEU A 253 -46.41 10.20 37.26
C LEU A 253 -47.36 9.00 37.10
N GLY A 254 -47.85 8.45 38.22
CA GLY A 254 -48.71 7.28 38.28
C GLY A 254 -47.97 6.01 38.68
N ASN A 255 -48.73 4.96 39.00
CA ASN A 255 -48.18 3.66 39.45
C ASN A 255 -47.70 2.79 38.28
N ASN A 256 -48.12 3.09 37.05
CA ASN A 256 -47.75 2.34 35.86
C ASN A 256 -47.46 3.32 34.71
N ILE A 257 -46.24 3.87 34.72
CA ILE A 257 -45.76 4.70 33.61
C ILE A 257 -45.52 3.78 32.42
N VAL A 258 -46.26 4.00 31.34
CA VAL A 258 -46.06 3.24 30.10
C VAL A 258 -45.12 4.05 29.21
N VAL A 259 -43.99 3.44 28.86
CA VAL A 259 -43.03 4.03 27.92
C VAL A 259 -42.92 3.14 26.70
N GLU A 260 -43.13 3.75 25.53
CA GLU A 260 -43.03 3.11 24.23
C GLU A 260 -41.96 3.83 23.42
N VAL A 261 -40.94 3.09 22.98
CA VAL A 261 -39.85 3.63 22.15
C VAL A 261 -40.05 3.11 20.73
N ASN A 262 -40.52 3.96 19.83
CA ASN A 262 -40.72 3.63 18.42
C ASN A 262 -39.56 4.15 17.58
N HIS A 263 -38.61 3.28 17.28
CA HIS A 263 -37.46 3.64 16.45
C HIS A 263 -37.83 3.94 14.99
N SER A 264 -38.90 3.37 14.44
CA SER A 264 -39.24 3.57 13.03
C SER A 264 -39.78 4.96 12.75
N GLU A 265 -40.54 5.51 13.69
CA GLU A 265 -41.10 6.86 13.66
C GLU A 265 -40.16 7.89 14.31
N GLY A 266 -39.21 7.42 15.12
CA GLY A 266 -38.34 8.29 15.88
C GLY A 266 -39.07 8.92 17.07
N GLU A 267 -39.98 8.18 17.71
CA GLU A 267 -40.82 8.68 18.80
C GLU A 267 -40.58 7.94 20.12
N ILE A 268 -40.64 8.66 21.25
CA ILE A 268 -40.75 8.12 22.61
C ILE A 268 -42.05 8.61 23.21
N ILE A 269 -43.01 7.71 23.37
CA ILE A 269 -44.32 8.03 23.95
C ILE A 269 -44.31 7.63 25.42
N VAL A 270 -44.50 8.61 26.30
CA VAL A 270 -44.60 8.41 27.74
C VAL A 270 -46.01 8.74 28.20
N LYS A 271 -46.72 7.74 28.74
CA LYS A 271 -48.07 7.91 29.30
C LYS A 271 -48.00 7.97 30.82
N VAL A 272 -48.56 9.05 31.37
CA VAL A 272 -48.53 9.37 32.81
C VAL A 272 -49.94 9.75 33.30
N ALA A 273 -50.10 9.86 34.63
CA ALA A 273 -51.35 10.32 35.22
C ALA A 273 -51.70 11.77 34.81
N HIS A 274 -53.00 12.09 34.74
CA HIS A 274 -53.48 13.42 34.32
C HIS A 274 -52.98 14.57 35.21
N ASN A 275 -52.74 14.31 36.50
CA ASN A 275 -52.23 15.29 37.46
C ASN A 275 -50.70 15.20 37.67
N ALA A 276 -49.98 14.59 36.74
CA ALA A 276 -48.52 14.50 36.77
C ALA A 276 -47.87 15.88 36.65
N ILE A 277 -46.75 16.06 37.35
CA ILE A 277 -45.89 17.24 37.26
C ILE A 277 -44.79 16.90 36.25
N LEU A 278 -44.83 17.56 35.09
CA LEU A 278 -43.95 17.27 33.94
C LEU A 278 -42.71 18.17 33.86
N GLU A 279 -42.63 19.16 34.75
CA GLU A 279 -41.49 20.06 34.86
C GLU A 279 -40.36 19.43 35.69
N GLY A 280 -39.12 19.73 35.30
CA GLY A 280 -37.93 19.34 36.06
C GLY A 280 -37.80 17.83 36.24
N LEU A 281 -38.14 17.06 35.20
CA LEU A 281 -37.94 15.61 35.15
C LEU A 281 -36.59 15.29 34.53
N THR A 282 -35.81 14.44 35.19
CA THR A 282 -34.58 13.87 34.60
C THR A 282 -34.87 12.42 34.22
N PRO A 283 -34.92 12.08 32.92
CA PRO A 283 -35.08 10.69 32.53
C PRO A 283 -33.80 9.90 32.77
N THR A 284 -33.97 8.59 32.95
CA THR A 284 -32.90 7.61 32.76
C THR A 284 -33.09 6.96 31.39
N VAL A 285 -32.16 7.26 30.49
CA VAL A 285 -32.12 6.77 29.12
C VAL A 285 -30.93 5.82 28.97
N VAL A 286 -31.19 4.67 28.36
CA VAL A 286 -30.19 3.61 28.18
C VAL A 286 -29.99 3.36 26.68
N ALA A 287 -28.74 3.33 26.23
CA ALA A 287 -28.37 2.96 24.87
C ALA A 287 -28.55 1.45 24.61
N ASP A 288 -28.90 1.09 23.37
CA ASP A 288 -28.89 -0.30 22.92
C ASP A 288 -27.50 -0.72 22.44
N ASN A 289 -26.63 -1.03 23.40
CA ASN A 289 -25.28 -1.53 23.15
C ASN A 289 -25.23 -2.98 22.65
N ASN A 290 -26.36 -3.71 22.66
CA ASN A 290 -26.44 -5.02 22.01
C ASN A 290 -26.59 -4.88 20.49
N ASN A 291 -27.27 -3.83 20.04
CA ASN A 291 -27.39 -3.48 18.63
C ASN A 291 -26.11 -2.80 18.08
N LEU A 292 -25.55 -1.83 18.81
CA LEU A 292 -24.27 -1.21 18.46
C LEU A 292 -23.50 -0.84 19.73
N ASP A 293 -22.45 -1.59 20.02
CA ASP A 293 -21.58 -1.33 21.18
C ASP A 293 -20.92 0.05 21.10
N GLY A 294 -20.76 0.69 22.27
CA GLY A 294 -20.27 2.06 22.37
C GLY A 294 -21.25 3.13 21.91
N THR A 295 -22.56 2.83 21.88
CA THR A 295 -23.60 3.85 21.65
C THR A 295 -23.78 4.71 22.91
N GLU A 296 -23.78 6.02 22.70
CA GLU A 296 -23.98 7.03 23.74
C GLU A 296 -25.27 7.81 23.47
N ILE A 297 -25.96 8.26 24.52
CA ILE A 297 -27.22 9.01 24.41
C ILE A 297 -27.04 10.43 24.94
N TYR A 298 -27.55 11.37 24.16
CA TYR A 298 -27.49 12.80 24.44
C TYR A 298 -28.89 13.42 24.42
N SER A 299 -29.08 14.51 25.14
CA SER A 299 -30.27 15.35 25.02
C SER A 299 -30.11 16.34 23.86
N GLY A 300 -31.23 16.64 23.19
CA GLY A 300 -31.29 17.49 22.01
C GLY A 300 -31.03 16.76 20.70
N ASP A 301 -31.03 17.55 19.62
CA ASP A 301 -30.78 17.11 18.24
C ASP A 301 -29.31 16.73 17.97
N ILE A 302 -28.39 17.26 18.77
CA ILE A 302 -26.94 17.15 18.55
C ILE A 302 -26.31 16.61 19.83
N GLY A 303 -25.41 15.64 19.70
CA GLY A 303 -24.81 14.87 20.78
C GLY A 303 -23.85 15.63 21.71
N THR A 304 -24.29 16.75 22.29
CA THR A 304 -23.42 17.63 23.10
C THR A 304 -23.68 17.58 24.60
N THR A 305 -24.85 17.12 25.04
CA THR A 305 -25.22 17.07 26.46
C THR A 305 -25.67 15.68 26.83
N GLU A 306 -25.04 15.05 27.82
CA GLU A 306 -25.39 13.69 28.25
C GLU A 306 -26.85 13.61 28.73
N ALA A 307 -27.60 12.62 28.23
CA ALA A 307 -29.05 12.55 28.38
C ALA A 307 -29.54 12.47 29.85
N ASN A 308 -28.75 11.87 30.74
CA ASN A 308 -29.16 11.55 32.11
C ASN A 308 -28.72 12.60 33.15
N THR A 309 -28.22 13.74 32.71
CA THR A 309 -27.57 14.73 33.60
C THR A 309 -28.42 15.98 33.86
N SER A 310 -29.34 16.29 32.95
CA SER A 310 -30.10 17.54 32.98
C SER A 310 -31.59 17.27 33.07
N SER A 311 -32.27 18.02 33.95
CA SER A 311 -33.74 17.97 34.00
C SER A 311 -34.34 18.74 32.83
N ALA A 312 -35.48 18.27 32.35
CA ALA A 312 -36.23 18.86 31.25
C ALA A 312 -37.69 19.11 31.65
N ASP A 313 -38.35 20.00 30.91
CA ASP A 313 -39.79 20.24 31.01
C ASP A 313 -40.51 19.53 29.87
N PHE A 314 -41.40 18.60 30.24
CA PHE A 314 -42.23 17.83 29.31
C PHE A 314 -43.69 18.32 29.26
N SER A 315 -44.02 19.44 29.92
CA SER A 315 -45.38 19.99 29.98
C SER A 315 -46.03 20.18 28.60
N ASN A 316 -45.22 20.57 27.62
CA ASN A 316 -45.65 20.82 26.24
C ASN A 316 -45.11 19.80 25.22
N SER A 317 -44.60 18.64 25.67
CA SER A 317 -43.97 17.66 24.77
C SER A 317 -44.89 17.11 23.67
N HIS A 318 -46.20 17.11 23.91
CA HIS A 318 -47.22 16.71 22.93
C HIS A 318 -47.34 17.66 21.72
N THR A 319 -46.82 18.88 21.80
CA THR A 319 -46.77 19.86 20.68
C THR A 319 -45.33 20.23 20.31
N ASN A 320 -44.45 20.31 21.30
CA ASN A 320 -43.02 20.59 21.14
C ASN A 320 -42.20 19.48 21.80
N PRO A 321 -41.94 18.36 21.10
CA PRO A 321 -41.26 17.20 21.66
C PRO A 321 -39.88 17.52 22.23
N VAL A 322 -39.53 16.83 23.33
CA VAL A 322 -38.19 16.90 23.92
C VAL A 322 -37.34 15.84 23.24
N LYS A 323 -36.21 16.27 22.69
CA LYS A 323 -35.42 15.43 21.79
C LYS A 323 -34.27 14.72 22.51
N TYR A 324 -33.95 13.52 22.05
CA TYR A 324 -32.79 12.74 22.46
C TYR A 324 -32.10 12.16 21.24
N SER A 325 -30.78 11.99 21.30
CA SER A 325 -29.98 11.50 20.19
C SER A 325 -29.16 10.28 20.61
N ALA A 326 -29.22 9.20 19.83
CA ALA A 326 -28.30 8.07 19.95
C ALA A 326 -27.13 8.22 18.98
N VAL A 327 -25.90 8.09 19.48
CA VAL A 327 -24.65 8.33 18.74
C VAL A 327 -23.73 7.11 18.88
N GLY A 328 -23.30 6.53 17.75
CA GLY A 328 -22.38 5.39 17.74
C GLY A 328 -20.89 5.76 17.86
N PRO A 329 -20.00 4.80 18.15
CA PRO A 329 -18.59 5.05 18.52
C PRO A 329 -17.70 5.60 17.37
N ALA A 330 -18.15 5.43 16.13
CA ALA A 330 -17.47 5.93 14.94
C ALA A 330 -17.67 7.45 14.73
N TRP A 331 -18.50 8.09 15.56
CA TRP A 331 -18.81 9.53 15.52
C TRP A 331 -18.27 10.21 16.77
N GLY A 332 -17.52 11.30 16.61
CA GLY A 332 -17.34 12.25 17.72
C GLY A 332 -18.64 13.05 17.89
N GLY A 333 -19.01 13.41 19.11
CA GLY A 333 -20.31 14.01 19.50
C GLY A 333 -20.63 15.39 18.91
N GLY A 334 -20.71 15.50 17.59
CA GLY A 334 -20.89 16.79 16.91
C GLY A 334 -21.44 16.74 15.49
N GLY A 335 -22.05 15.63 15.03
CA GLY A 335 -22.98 15.77 13.91
C GLY A 335 -23.29 14.55 13.06
N GLY A 336 -24.58 14.41 12.76
CA GLY A 336 -25.13 13.90 11.50
C GLY A 336 -25.20 12.38 11.32
N GLY A 337 -24.62 11.62 12.25
CA GLY A 337 -24.91 10.19 12.44
C GLY A 337 -25.87 9.92 13.60
N GLU A 338 -26.42 10.98 14.18
CA GLU A 338 -27.37 10.95 15.29
C GLU A 338 -28.72 10.42 14.79
N LYS A 339 -29.24 9.40 15.46
CA LYS A 339 -30.67 9.14 15.38
C LYS A 339 -31.35 9.96 16.46
N CYS A 340 -31.92 11.09 16.06
CA CYS A 340 -32.80 11.85 16.92
C CYS A 340 -34.11 11.08 17.10
N ILE A 341 -34.51 10.92 18.35
CA ILE A 341 -35.78 10.33 18.78
C ILE A 341 -36.45 11.39 19.66
N THR A 342 -37.70 11.69 19.38
CA THR A 342 -38.47 12.80 19.94
C THR A 342 -39.62 12.35 20.80
#